data_AF-K8XIX2-F1
#
_entry.id   AF-K8XIX2-F1
#
_cell.length_a   1.000
_cell.length_b   1.000
_cell.length_c   1.000
_cell.angle_alpha   90.00
_cell.angle_beta   90.00
_cell.angle_gamma   90.00
#
_symmetry.space_group_name_H-M   'P 1'
#
loop_
_entity.id
_entity.type
_entity.pdbx_description
1 polymer ?
#
loop_
_entity_poly.entity_id
_entity_poly.type
_entity_poly.pdbx_seq_one_letter_code
_entity_poly.pdbx_strand_id
1 'polypeptide(L)'
;MKEQLQHVYSGSTKRASVRLRAWVQMAQDSEIPELVGLAKSIARYRREILNAIEYNLSNARVEANNTHLRSLTKRSYGFHSPEALIAMATLTRGGACPALPQR
;
A
#
# COMPACT_ATOMS: atom_id res chain seq x y z
N MET A 1 -8.39 16.37 -9.60
CA MET A 1 -7.18 16.06 -8.79
C MET A 1 -6.84 14.58 -8.71
N LYS A 2 -7.79 13.66 -8.49
CA LYS A 2 -7.53 12.21 -8.46
C LYS A 2 -6.80 11.70 -9.73
N GLU A 3 -7.34 12.01 -10.90
CA GLU A 3 -6.78 11.57 -12.19
C GLU A 3 -5.38 12.12 -12.44
N GLN A 4 -5.12 13.37 -12.03
CA GLN A 4 -3.79 13.98 -12.11
C GLN A 4 -2.77 13.23 -11.25
N LEU A 5 -3.16 12.76 -10.06
CA LEU A 5 -2.31 11.96 -9.19
C LEU A 5 -2.03 10.58 -9.80
N GLN A 6 -3.03 9.95 -10.42
CA GLN A 6 -2.82 8.69 -11.16
C GLN A 6 -1.82 8.88 -12.30
N HIS A 7 -1.91 10.00 -13.02
CA HIS A 7 -1.03 10.33 -14.13
C HIS A 7 0.44 10.61 -13.71
N VAL A 8 0.73 10.78 -12.41
CA VAL A 8 2.11 10.85 -11.89
C VAL A 8 2.87 9.56 -12.18
N TYR A 9 2.20 8.41 -12.11
CA TYR A 9 2.81 7.09 -12.31
C TYR A 9 3.06 6.76 -13.80
N SER A 10 2.68 7.62 -14.73
CA SER A 10 2.86 7.40 -16.17
C SER A 10 4.08 8.14 -16.71
N GLY A 11 4.98 7.43 -17.38
CA GLY A 11 6.14 8.01 -18.07
C GLY A 11 7.41 8.05 -17.21
N SER A 12 8.37 8.91 -17.56
CA SER A 12 9.68 8.94 -16.89
C SER A 12 9.64 9.57 -15.49
N THR A 13 10.56 9.15 -14.62
CA THR A 13 10.74 9.67 -13.24
C THR A 13 10.86 11.20 -13.20
N LYS A 14 11.51 11.80 -14.20
CA LYS A 14 11.62 13.27 -14.31
C LYS A 14 10.24 13.93 -14.50
N ARG A 15 9.39 13.39 -15.37
CA ARG A 15 8.03 13.88 -15.57
C ARG A 15 7.16 13.64 -14.34
N ALA A 16 7.30 12.46 -13.71
CA ALA A 16 6.61 12.14 -12.47
C ALA A 16 6.94 13.14 -11.35
N SER A 17 8.22 13.49 -11.18
CA SER A 17 8.67 14.47 -10.17
C SER A 17 8.04 15.85 -10.36
N VAL A 18 7.96 16.34 -11.60
CA VAL A 18 7.33 17.63 -11.91
C VAL A 18 5.83 17.59 -11.61
N ARG A 19 5.13 16.55 -12.08
CA ARG A 19 3.69 16.38 -11.86
C ARG A 19 3.35 16.23 -10.38
N LEU A 20 4.12 15.45 -9.65
CA LEU A 20 3.92 15.23 -8.21
C LEU A 20 4.08 16.54 -7.43
N ARG A 21 5.08 17.36 -7.78
CA ARG A 21 5.27 18.68 -7.15
C ARG A 21 4.09 19.61 -7.42
N ALA A 22 3.67 19.70 -8.69
CA ALA A 22 2.52 20.52 -9.06
C ALA A 22 1.23 20.05 -8.35
N TRP A 23 1.02 18.74 -8.26
CA TRP A 23 -0.12 18.16 -7.57
C TRP A 23 -0.12 18.49 -6.08
N VAL A 24 1.03 18.37 -5.40
CA VAL A 24 1.17 18.71 -3.97
C VAL A 24 0.83 20.18 -3.72
N GLN A 25 1.34 21.10 -4.56
CA GLN A 25 1.05 22.52 -4.44
C GLN A 25 -0.46 22.78 -4.56
N MET A 26 -1.09 22.30 -5.63
CA MET A 26 -2.54 22.46 -5.81
C MET A 26 -3.35 21.88 -4.64
N ALA A 27 -2.93 20.73 -4.09
CA ALA A 27 -3.63 20.09 -2.98
C ALA A 27 -3.46 20.85 -1.66
N GLN A 28 -2.31 21.48 -1.43
CA GLN A 28 -2.10 22.38 -0.29
C GLN A 28 -2.96 23.65 -0.39
N ASP A 29 -3.16 24.15 -1.61
CA ASP A 29 -3.95 25.36 -1.86
C ASP A 29 -5.47 25.08 -1.91
N SER A 30 -5.91 23.81 -1.88
CA SER A 30 -7.30 23.43 -2.16
C SER A 30 -8.32 23.74 -1.06
N GLU A 31 -7.93 24.37 0.06
CA GLU A 31 -8.73 24.62 1.28
C GLU A 31 -9.46 23.39 1.86
N ILE A 32 -9.32 22.19 1.27
CA ILE A 32 -9.94 20.94 1.68
C ILE A 32 -8.99 20.23 2.67
N PRO A 33 -9.34 20.12 3.96
CA PRO A 33 -8.42 19.60 4.98
C PRO A 33 -7.87 18.21 4.68
N GLU A 34 -8.67 17.33 4.10
CA GLU A 34 -8.30 15.96 3.74
C GLU A 34 -7.25 15.96 2.60
N LEU A 35 -7.40 16.84 1.61
CA LEU A 35 -6.44 16.97 0.51
C LEU A 35 -5.13 17.61 1.01
N VAL A 36 -5.22 18.59 1.89
CA VAL A 36 -4.04 19.19 2.54
C VAL A 36 -3.28 18.13 3.36
N GLY A 37 -4.00 17.30 4.12
CA GLY A 37 -3.41 16.18 4.87
C GLY A 37 -2.76 15.13 3.97
N LEU A 38 -3.40 14.80 2.86
CA LEU A 38 -2.84 13.91 1.84
C LEU A 38 -1.58 14.50 1.19
N ALA A 39 -1.60 15.79 0.86
CA ALA A 39 -0.45 16.50 0.28
C ALA A 39 0.76 16.49 1.22
N LYS A 40 0.55 16.71 2.52
CA LYS A 40 1.61 16.60 3.55
C LYS A 40 2.23 15.20 3.58
N SER A 41 1.40 14.17 3.52
CA SER A 41 1.85 12.77 3.52
C SER A 41 2.64 12.44 2.25
N ILE A 42 2.14 12.85 1.08
CA ILE A 42 2.82 12.65 -0.21
C ILE A 42 4.15 13.40 -0.26
N ALA A 43 4.20 14.65 0.23
CA ALA A 43 5.43 15.43 0.30
C ALA A 43 6.48 14.75 1.18
N ARG A 44 6.06 14.21 2.34
CA ARG A 44 6.92 13.45 3.25
C ARG A 44 7.54 12.23 2.60
N TYR A 45 6.78 11.49 1.78
CA TYR A 45 7.23 10.27 1.10
C TYR A 45 7.63 10.48 -0.37
N ARG A 46 7.93 11.72 -0.77
CA ARG A 46 8.20 12.07 -2.18
C ARG A 46 9.32 11.22 -2.78
N ARG A 47 10.39 10.99 -2.04
CA ARG A 47 11.55 10.24 -2.52
C ARG A 47 11.17 8.78 -2.78
N GLU A 48 10.47 8.17 -1.83
CA GLU A 48 10.02 6.78 -1.90
C GLU A 48 9.04 6.58 -3.07
N ILE A 49 8.12 7.51 -3.29
CA ILE A 49 7.19 7.48 -4.44
C ILE A 49 7.96 7.55 -5.76
N LEU A 50 8.96 8.43 -5.88
CA LEU A 50 9.74 8.55 -7.11
C LEU A 50 10.63 7.33 -7.35
N ASN A 51 11.22 6.76 -6.29
CA ASN A 51 11.97 5.52 -6.38
C ASN A 51 11.08 4.35 -6.81
N ALA A 52 9.83 4.29 -6.32
CA ALA A 52 8.88 3.27 -6.74
C ALA A 52 8.57 3.36 -8.24
N ILE A 53 8.49 4.57 -8.79
CA ILE A 53 8.30 4.79 -10.24
C ILE A 53 9.58 4.41 -11.02
N GLU A 54 10.75 4.85 -10.53
CA GLU A 54 12.04 4.61 -11.19
C GLU A 54 12.38 3.12 -11.29
N TYR A 55 12.16 2.37 -10.22
CA TYR A 55 12.45 0.94 -10.15
C TYR A 55 11.24 0.06 -10.45
N ASN A 56 10.12 0.65 -10.92
CA ASN A 56 8.88 -0.06 -11.23
C ASN A 56 8.39 -0.97 -10.08
N LEU A 57 8.49 -0.49 -8.84
CA LEU A 57 8.06 -1.22 -7.66
C LEU A 57 6.54 -1.27 -7.59
N SER A 58 5.99 -2.48 -7.63
CA SER A 58 4.55 -2.73 -7.55
C SER A 58 4.14 -3.10 -6.13
N ASN A 59 3.04 -2.49 -5.65
CA ASN A 59 2.39 -2.90 -4.40
C ASN A 59 1.57 -4.21 -4.53
N ALA A 60 1.51 -4.83 -5.72
CA ALA A 60 0.68 -6.01 -5.96
C ALA A 60 0.89 -7.15 -4.94
N ARG A 61 2.14 -7.43 -4.56
CA ARG A 61 2.45 -8.47 -3.55
C ARG A 61 1.90 -8.12 -2.17
N VAL A 62 2.05 -6.86 -1.77
CA VAL A 62 1.55 -6.34 -0.48
C VAL A 62 0.02 -6.36 -0.46
N GLU A 63 -0.62 -5.90 -1.54
CA GLU A 63 -2.10 -5.89 -1.64
C GLU A 63 -2.70 -7.29 -1.69
N ALA A 64 -2.06 -8.22 -2.40
CA ALA A 64 -2.46 -9.63 -2.38
C ALA A 64 -2.38 -10.20 -0.96
N ASN A 65 -1.31 -9.87 -0.22
CA ASN A 65 -1.17 -10.30 1.17
C ASN A 65 -2.26 -9.68 2.07
N ASN A 66 -2.50 -8.37 1.97
CA ASN A 66 -3.52 -7.68 2.75
C ASN A 66 -4.93 -8.22 2.49
N THR A 67 -5.22 -8.58 1.24
CA THR A 67 -6.50 -9.19 0.85
C THR A 67 -6.68 -10.57 1.48
N HIS A 68 -5.63 -11.40 1.45
CA HIS A 68 -5.63 -12.69 2.14
C HIS A 68 -5.82 -12.55 3.65
N LEU A 69 -5.09 -11.62 4.29
CA LEU A 69 -5.22 -11.37 5.73
C LEU A 69 -6.64 -10.93 6.10
N ARG A 70 -7.26 -10.03 5.33
CA ARG A 70 -8.67 -9.65 5.54
C ARG A 70 -9.63 -10.83 5.44
N SER A 71 -9.39 -11.77 4.52
CA SER A 71 -10.18 -13.00 4.42
C SER A 71 -10.01 -13.89 5.66
N LEU A 72 -8.78 -14.05 6.15
CA LEU A 72 -8.51 -14.79 7.39
C LEU A 72 -9.16 -14.14 8.60
N THR A 73 -9.11 -12.81 8.72
CA THR A 73 -9.78 -12.06 9.79
C THR A 73 -11.27 -12.36 9.81
N LYS A 74 -11.95 -12.32 8.64
CA LYS A 74 -13.38 -12.66 8.55
C LYS A 74 -13.67 -14.10 8.97
N ARG A 75 -12.80 -15.05 8.58
CA ARG A 75 -12.93 -16.47 8.97
C ARG A 75 -12.69 -16.72 10.45
N SER A 76 -11.93 -15.86 11.11
CA SER A 76 -11.62 -15.98 12.55
C SER A 76 -12.68 -15.38 13.47
N TYR A 77 -13.76 -14.80 12.93
CA TYR A 77 -14.87 -14.33 13.77
C TYR A 77 -15.45 -15.48 14.60
N GLY A 78 -15.59 -15.27 15.91
CA GLY A 78 -16.02 -16.30 16.86
C GLY A 78 -14.89 -17.10 17.50
N PHE A 79 -13.62 -16.85 17.14
CA PHE A 79 -12.49 -17.42 17.86
C PHE A 79 -12.41 -16.86 19.28
N HIS A 80 -12.06 -17.74 20.23
CA HIS A 80 -11.92 -17.35 21.64
C HIS A 80 -10.71 -16.44 21.88
N SER A 81 -9.74 -16.39 20.96
CA SER A 81 -8.52 -15.61 21.12
C SER A 81 -7.87 -15.20 19.77
N PRO A 82 -7.08 -14.11 19.72
CA PRO A 82 -6.42 -13.64 18.51
C PRO A 82 -5.26 -14.54 18.05
N GLU A 83 -4.69 -15.36 18.94
CA GLU A 83 -3.56 -16.25 18.65
C GLU A 83 -3.90 -17.24 17.52
N ALA A 84 -5.16 -17.70 17.46
CA ALA A 84 -5.61 -18.59 16.40
C ALA A 84 -5.61 -17.89 15.01
N LEU A 85 -5.95 -16.60 14.93
CA LEU A 85 -5.82 -15.82 13.70
C LEU A 85 -4.34 -15.64 13.31
N ILE A 86 -3.49 -15.31 14.28
CA ILE A 86 -2.04 -15.12 14.06
C ILE A 86 -1.40 -16.42 13.56
N ALA A 87 -1.76 -17.56 14.13
CA ALA A 87 -1.28 -18.87 13.69
C ALA A 87 -1.70 -19.16 12.24
N MET A 88 -2.98 -18.94 11.89
CA MET A 88 -3.46 -19.12 10.52
C MET A 88 -2.72 -18.20 9.52
N ALA A 89 -2.52 -16.93 9.88
CA ALA A 89 -1.79 -15.98 9.03
C ALA A 89 -0.33 -16.43 8.83
N THR A 90 0.34 -16.86 9.89
CA THR A 90 1.72 -17.36 9.83
C THR A 90 1.84 -18.62 8.98
N LEU A 91 0.95 -19.59 9.17
CA LEU A 91 0.97 -20.86 8.41
C LEU A 91 0.69 -20.66 6.92
N THR A 92 -0.18 -19.72 6.56
CA THR A 92 -0.59 -19.52 5.15
C THR A 92 0.23 -18.47 4.40
N ARG A 93 0.79 -17.48 5.11
CA ARG A 93 1.48 -16.31 4.51
C ARG A 93 2.90 -16.09 5.04
N GLY A 94 3.29 -16.71 6.14
CA GLY A 94 4.60 -16.53 6.79
C GLY A 94 5.76 -17.31 6.15
N GLY A 95 5.49 -18.10 5.11
CA GLY A 95 6.53 -18.90 4.43
C GLY A 95 7.01 -20.12 5.22
N ALA A 96 6.37 -20.43 6.35
CA ALA A 96 6.62 -21.67 7.08
C ALA A 96 6.13 -22.86 6.23
N CYS A 97 7.03 -23.81 5.97
CA CYS A 97 6.71 -25.10 5.35
C CYS A 97 6.77 -26.20 6.42
N PRO A 98 5.77 -26.31 7.32
CA PRO A 98 5.76 -27.39 8.30
C PRO A 98 5.69 -28.74 7.59
N ALA A 99 6.37 -29.75 8.15
CA ALA A 99 6.24 -31.12 7.67
C ALA A 99 4.77 -31.54 7.77
N LEU A 100 4.16 -31.88 6.64
CA LEU A 100 2.77 -32.34 6.63
C LEU A 100 2.72 -33.71 7.32
N PRO A 101 1.75 -33.95 8.23
CA PRO A 101 1.72 -35.15 9.08
C PRO A 101 1.46 -36.47 8.34
N GLN A 102 1.53 -36.51 7.01
CA GLN A 102 1.29 -37.70 6.18
C GLN A 102 2.10 -37.71 4.87
N ARG A 103 3.42 -37.55 4.93
CA ARG A 103 4.30 -37.95 3.82
C ARG A 103 5.18 -39.11 4.23
#